data_AF-A0A948ZKZ0-F1
#
_entry.id   AF-A0A948ZKZ0-F1
#
_cell.length_a   1.000
_cell.length_b   1.000
_cell.length_c   1.000
_cell.angle_alpha   90.00
_cell.angle_beta   90.00
_cell.angle_gamma   90.00
#
_symmetry.space_group_name_H-M   'P 1'
#
loop_
_entity.id
_entity.type
_entity.pdbx_description
1 polymer ?
#
loop_
_entity_poly.entity_id
_entity_poly.type
_entity_poly.pdbx_seq_one_letter_code
_entity_poly.pdbx_strand_id
1 'polypeptide(L)'
;MHGIPTQTALGRQMSSGGRFTWTGLAAMIVSAPLAGLTFARVGEVVQSYLAPSALIPILMGVFIGLTIVAITRFGRLGHRPTIFSATVAAAVVAAVGNETGDAAIFALLVAAASVAVVVPAVRVPYCGRCGSWFRTIRNGKIDLPTSRRLAELLDVDRPDRARSPRYRLSACRGDCGPTRCELSWERSGGGVDLARVWLDGKQRSEVAAIVDELNVKECETAKRKEDCEAASG
;
A
#
# COMPACT_ATOMS: atom_id res chain seq x y z
N MET A 1 19.31 -18.68 -41.84
CA MET A 1 17.96 -19.20 -41.61
C MET A 1 17.90 -19.83 -40.23
N HIS A 2 17.59 -19.06 -39.19
CA HIS A 2 17.30 -19.59 -37.85
C HIS A 2 15.95 -19.03 -37.42
N GLY A 3 14.97 -19.94 -37.32
CA GLY A 3 13.59 -19.62 -37.00
C GLY A 3 13.46 -19.13 -35.57
N ILE A 4 12.86 -17.96 -35.43
CA ILE A 4 12.37 -17.43 -34.15
C ILE A 4 11.17 -18.28 -33.76
N PRO A 5 11.17 -18.99 -32.61
CA PRO A 5 9.98 -19.70 -32.18
C PRO A 5 8.90 -18.69 -31.78
N THR A 6 7.85 -18.66 -32.60
CA THR A 6 6.59 -17.97 -32.38
C THR A 6 5.99 -18.47 -31.06
N GLN A 7 6.03 -17.64 -30.01
CA GLN A 7 5.34 -17.91 -28.74
C GLN A 7 3.83 -17.90 -28.96
N THR A 8 3.31 -19.06 -29.37
CA THR A 8 1.88 -19.35 -29.50
C THR A 8 1.43 -20.05 -28.23
N ALA A 9 1.20 -19.28 -27.16
CA ALA A 9 0.56 -19.77 -25.93
C ALA A 9 -0.17 -18.63 -25.21
N LEU A 10 -0.96 -17.88 -25.98
CA LEU A 10 -1.96 -16.92 -25.51
C LEU A 10 -3.23 -17.70 -25.13
N GLY A 11 -3.13 -18.47 -24.04
CA GLY A 11 -4.19 -19.35 -23.56
C GLY A 11 -4.17 -19.50 -22.04
N ARG A 12 -3.76 -18.45 -21.30
CA ARG A 12 -3.85 -18.48 -19.84
C ARG A 12 -5.26 -18.01 -19.46
N GLN A 13 -6.14 -19.00 -19.30
CA GLN A 13 -7.46 -18.91 -18.68
C GLN A 13 -7.53 -17.76 -17.67
N MET A 14 -8.39 -16.78 -17.99
CA MET A 14 -8.76 -15.69 -17.10
C MET A 14 -9.52 -16.27 -15.89
N SER A 15 -8.76 -16.65 -14.87
CA SER A 15 -9.28 -17.05 -13.56
C SER A 15 -9.83 -15.81 -12.84
N SER A 16 -11.15 -15.87 -12.63
CA SER A 16 -12.08 -15.01 -11.90
C SER A 16 -11.51 -13.77 -11.20
N GLY A 17 -11.96 -12.60 -11.66
CA GLY A 17 -12.00 -11.41 -10.81
C GLY A 17 -12.78 -11.71 -9.53
N GLY A 18 -12.30 -11.17 -8.40
CA GLY A 18 -12.89 -11.41 -7.09
C GLY A 18 -14.38 -11.09 -7.11
N ARG A 19 -15.22 -12.14 -7.17
CA ARG A 19 -16.67 -11.99 -7.16
C ARG A 19 -17.03 -11.46 -5.79
N PHE A 20 -17.74 -10.34 -5.77
CA PHE A 20 -18.50 -9.91 -4.61
C PHE A 20 -19.33 -11.10 -4.11
N THR A 21 -18.94 -11.68 -2.98
CA THR A 21 -19.68 -12.80 -2.40
C THR A 21 -20.74 -12.24 -1.47
N TRP A 22 -21.99 -12.66 -1.67
CA TRP A 22 -23.10 -12.35 -0.76
C TRP A 22 -22.79 -12.73 0.69
N THR A 23 -21.95 -13.76 0.89
CA THR A 23 -21.44 -14.16 2.20
C THR A 23 -20.59 -13.08 2.86
N GLY A 24 -19.75 -12.38 2.09
CA GLY A 24 -18.94 -11.26 2.59
C GLY A 24 -19.80 -10.06 2.98
N LEU A 25 -20.83 -9.76 2.19
CA LEU A 25 -21.81 -8.72 2.52
C LEU A 25 -22.60 -9.08 3.79
N ALA A 26 -23.13 -10.29 3.89
CA ALA A 26 -23.89 -10.75 5.05
C ALA A 26 -23.04 -10.71 6.33
N ALA A 27 -21.78 -11.18 6.26
CA ALA A 27 -20.85 -11.07 7.37
C ALA A 27 -20.58 -9.62 7.78
N MET A 28 -20.48 -8.68 6.82
CA MET A 28 -20.35 -7.25 7.11
C MET A 28 -21.60 -6.68 7.80
N ILE A 29 -22.80 -7.01 7.31
CA ILE A 29 -24.08 -6.52 7.87
C ILE A 29 -24.26 -6.99 9.31
N VAL A 30 -23.83 -8.22 9.65
CA VAL A 30 -23.95 -8.76 11.01
C VAL A 30 -22.84 -8.26 11.94
N SER A 31 -21.60 -8.17 11.45
CA SER A 31 -20.45 -7.77 12.28
C SER A 31 -20.46 -6.28 12.66
N ALA A 32 -20.98 -5.40 11.80
CA ALA A 32 -21.05 -3.96 12.07
C ALA A 32 -21.90 -3.60 13.31
N PRO A 33 -23.16 -4.04 13.45
CA PRO A 33 -23.96 -3.74 14.63
C PRO A 33 -23.42 -4.41 15.89
N LEU A 34 -22.87 -5.63 15.78
CA LEU A 34 -22.22 -6.30 16.91
C LEU A 34 -21.05 -5.46 17.42
N ALA A 35 -20.15 -5.01 16.53
CA ALA A 35 -19.05 -4.14 16.91
C ALA A 35 -19.53 -2.83 17.53
N GLY A 36 -20.56 -2.19 16.94
CA GLY A 36 -21.18 -1.00 17.49
C GLY A 36 -21.74 -1.20 18.91
N LEU A 37 -22.38 -2.34 19.16
CA LEU A 37 -22.92 -2.70 20.47
C LEU A 37 -21.79 -2.90 21.50
N THR A 38 -20.71 -3.58 21.11
CA THR A 38 -19.54 -3.76 21.97
C THR A 38 -18.92 -2.42 22.34
N PHE A 39 -18.82 -1.50 21.38
CA PHE A 39 -18.31 -0.15 21.60
C PHE A 39 -19.21 0.69 22.52
N ALA A 40 -20.53 0.62 22.32
CA ALA A 40 -21.48 1.28 23.21
C ALA A 40 -21.34 0.78 24.65
N ARG A 41 -21.21 -0.54 24.84
CA ARG A 41 -21.00 -1.11 26.17
C ARG A 41 -19.67 -0.73 26.81
N VAL A 42 -18.58 -0.72 26.05
CA VAL A 42 -17.29 -0.24 26.55
C VAL A 42 -17.38 1.24 26.93
N GLY A 43 -18.08 2.06 26.15
CA GLY A 43 -18.30 3.48 26.46
C GLY A 43 -19.03 3.67 27.79
N GLU A 44 -20.13 2.94 28.01
CA GLU A 44 -20.90 2.98 29.25
C GLU A 44 -20.06 2.58 30.47
N VAL A 45 -19.27 1.50 30.34
CA VAL A 45 -18.37 1.04 31.40
C VAL A 45 -17.26 2.05 31.66
N VAL A 46 -16.63 2.60 30.63
CA VAL A 46 -15.57 3.61 30.79
C VAL A 46 -16.11 4.89 31.44
N GLN A 47 -17.31 5.31 31.06
CA GLN A 47 -17.97 6.49 31.62
C GLN A 47 -18.35 6.31 33.10
N SER A 48 -18.59 5.08 33.57
CA SER A 48 -18.87 4.82 34.98
C SER A 48 -17.62 4.90 35.87
N TYR A 49 -16.42 4.73 35.31
CA TYR A 49 -15.15 4.75 36.06
C TYR A 49 -14.38 6.07 35.97
N LEU A 50 -14.61 6.90 34.95
CA LEU A 50 -13.80 8.09 34.68
C LEU A 50 -14.69 9.34 34.59
N ALA A 51 -14.35 10.36 35.39
CA ALA A 51 -14.97 11.69 35.31
C ALA A 51 -14.91 12.23 33.87
N PRO A 52 -15.92 13.02 33.42
CA PRO A 52 -16.12 13.42 32.03
C PRO A 52 -15.02 14.40 31.60
N SER A 53 -13.88 13.83 31.23
CA SER A 53 -12.72 14.53 30.72
C SER A 53 -12.68 14.32 29.22
N ALA A 54 -12.28 15.35 28.47
CA ALA A 54 -12.13 15.33 27.01
C ALA A 54 -11.20 14.19 26.50
N LEU A 55 -10.49 13.51 27.40
CA LEU A 55 -9.63 12.37 27.10
C LEU A 55 -10.42 11.14 26.62
N ILE A 56 -11.61 10.88 27.17
CA ILE A 56 -12.43 9.69 26.83
C ILE A 56 -12.80 9.65 25.34
N PRO A 57 -13.38 10.71 24.74
CA PRO A 57 -13.72 10.68 23.31
C PRO A 57 -12.49 10.63 22.41
N ILE A 58 -11.35 11.18 22.83
CA ILE A 58 -10.08 11.05 22.08
C ILE A 58 -9.64 9.58 22.05
N LEU A 59 -9.61 8.91 23.21
CA LEU A 59 -9.22 7.50 23.30
C LEU A 59 -10.19 6.60 22.52
N MET A 60 -11.49 6.86 22.61
CA MET A 60 -12.50 6.11 21.86
C MET A 60 -12.35 6.31 20.35
N GLY A 61 -12.11 7.54 19.90
CA GLY A 61 -11.85 7.85 18.50
C GLY A 61 -10.58 7.17 17.97
N VAL A 62 -9.49 7.17 18.75
CA VAL A 62 -8.25 6.45 18.41
C VAL A 62 -8.51 4.96 18.30
N PHE A 63 -9.20 4.36 19.26
CA PHE A 63 -9.48 2.93 19.27
C PHE A 63 -10.36 2.50 18.09
N ILE A 64 -11.43 3.24 17.81
CA ILE A 64 -12.29 3.01 16.64
C ILE A 64 -11.46 3.14 15.35
N GLY A 65 -10.64 4.19 15.23
CA GLY A 65 -9.75 4.39 14.08
C GLY A 65 -8.80 3.22 13.86
N LEU A 66 -8.12 2.74 14.91
CA LEU A 66 -7.22 1.58 14.85
C LEU A 66 -7.96 0.30 14.46
N THR A 67 -9.17 0.10 14.98
CA THR A 67 -10.00 -1.07 14.68
C THR A 67 -10.41 -1.09 13.21
N ILE A 68 -10.82 0.05 12.65
CA ILE A 68 -11.14 0.19 11.22
C ILE A 68 -9.90 -0.11 10.35
N VAL A 69 -8.73 0.41 10.72
CA VAL A 69 -7.46 0.12 10.01
C VAL A 69 -7.13 -1.37 10.06
N ALA A 70 -7.28 -2.01 11.22
CA ALA A 70 -7.02 -3.44 11.37
C ALA A 70 -7.98 -4.26 10.50
N ILE A 71 -9.29 -4.00 10.56
CA ILE A 71 -10.29 -4.73 9.78
C ILE A 71 -10.07 -4.55 8.28
N THR A 72 -9.79 -3.31 7.81
CA THR A 72 -9.53 -3.06 6.38
C THR A 72 -8.25 -3.74 5.91
N ARG A 73 -7.20 -3.76 6.74
CA ARG A 73 -5.92 -4.40 6.40
C ARG A 73 -6.00 -5.93 6.43
N PHE A 74 -6.63 -6.52 7.44
CA PHE A 74 -6.67 -7.97 7.64
C PHE A 74 -7.85 -8.65 6.95
N GLY A 75 -9.01 -8.00 6.89
CA GLY A 75 -10.23 -8.52 6.26
C GLY A 75 -10.18 -8.58 4.73
N ARG A 76 -9.10 -8.07 4.10
CA ARG A 76 -8.97 -7.96 2.63
C ARG A 76 -10.15 -7.26 1.95
N LEU A 77 -10.89 -6.44 2.69
CA LEU A 77 -12.00 -5.60 2.20
C LEU A 77 -11.44 -4.38 1.45
N GLY A 78 -10.53 -4.63 0.50
CA GLY A 78 -9.81 -3.62 -0.26
C GLY A 78 -10.62 -2.97 -1.38
N HIS A 79 -11.94 -3.18 -1.44
CA HIS A 79 -12.77 -2.43 -2.37
C HIS A 79 -12.83 -0.97 -1.89
N ARG A 80 -12.10 -0.10 -2.60
CA ARG A 80 -12.14 1.37 -2.45
C ARG A 80 -13.54 1.96 -2.19
N PRO A 81 -14.65 1.50 -2.84
CA PRO A 81 -15.98 2.03 -2.54
C PRO A 81 -16.47 1.74 -1.11
N THR A 82 -16.08 0.62 -0.49
CA THR A 82 -16.54 0.25 0.86
C THR A 82 -15.96 1.17 1.94
N ILE A 83 -14.72 1.63 1.75
CA ILE A 83 -14.09 2.62 2.63
C ILE A 83 -14.82 3.96 2.50
N PHE A 84 -15.13 4.37 1.26
CA PHE A 84 -15.84 5.63 1.01
C PHE A 84 -17.26 5.60 1.59
N SER A 85 -18.00 4.51 1.41
CA SER A 85 -19.33 4.36 1.98
C SER A 85 -19.31 4.34 3.50
N ALA A 86 -18.30 3.72 4.12
CA ALA A 86 -18.14 3.74 5.57
C ALA A 86 -17.85 5.15 6.11
N THR A 87 -17.01 5.93 5.42
CA THR A 87 -16.74 7.33 5.78
C THR A 87 -17.98 8.21 5.64
N VAL A 88 -18.73 8.06 4.53
CA VAL A 88 -19.98 8.80 4.32
C VAL A 88 -21.01 8.42 5.38
N ALA A 89 -21.18 7.13 5.68
CA ALA A 89 -22.09 6.67 6.72
C ALA A 89 -21.72 7.22 8.11
N ALA A 90 -20.42 7.22 8.46
CA ALA A 90 -19.95 7.80 9.71
C ALA A 90 -20.24 9.31 9.80
N ALA A 91 -20.05 10.05 8.72
CA ALA A 91 -20.36 11.48 8.66
C ALA A 91 -21.87 11.74 8.81
N VAL A 92 -22.72 10.93 8.19
CA VAL A 92 -24.19 11.04 8.33
C VAL A 92 -24.62 10.74 9.77
N VAL A 93 -24.09 9.67 10.38
CA VAL A 93 -24.40 9.32 11.77
C VAL A 93 -23.99 10.45 12.73
N ALA A 94 -22.83 11.07 12.52
CA ALA A 94 -22.39 12.21 13.30
C ALA A 94 -23.30 13.44 13.14
N ALA A 95 -23.84 13.67 11.93
CA ALA A 95 -24.74 14.79 11.66
C ALA A 95 -26.15 14.61 12.25
N VAL A 96 -26.61 13.36 12.42
CA VAL A 96 -27.96 13.05 12.94
C VAL A 96 -28.03 13.06 14.47
N GLY A 97 -26.92 12.81 15.19
CA GLY A 97 -26.87 12.79 16.66
C GLY A 97 -26.89 14.16 17.37
N ASN A 98 -27.53 15.17 16.78
CA ASN A 98 -27.19 16.58 16.96
C ASN A 98 -28.14 17.34 17.92
N GLU A 99 -27.91 17.24 19.23
CA GLU A 99 -28.61 18.08 20.23
C GLU A 99 -27.67 18.97 21.09
N THR A 100 -26.34 18.81 21.05
CA THR A 100 -25.42 19.54 21.94
C THR A 100 -24.32 20.30 21.18
N GLY A 101 -24.13 21.59 21.52
CA GLY A 101 -23.27 22.54 20.80
C GLY A 101 -21.77 22.18 20.71
N ASP A 102 -21.29 21.24 21.52
CA ASP A 102 -19.90 20.75 21.49
C ASP A 102 -19.65 19.69 20.39
N ALA A 103 -20.71 19.23 19.72
CA ALA A 103 -20.66 18.16 18.72
C ALA A 103 -19.87 18.55 17.45
N ALA A 104 -19.81 19.83 17.11
CA ALA A 104 -19.10 20.30 15.90
C ALA A 104 -17.59 20.00 15.96
N ILE A 105 -16.98 20.14 17.14
CA ILE A 105 -15.55 19.84 17.34
C ILE A 105 -15.31 18.34 17.24
N PHE A 106 -16.18 17.52 17.82
CA PHE A 106 -16.06 16.05 17.72
C PHE A 106 -16.24 15.57 16.29
N ALA A 107 -17.22 16.07 15.55
CA ALA A 107 -17.42 15.73 14.14
C ALA A 107 -16.20 16.10 13.29
N LEU A 108 -15.60 17.28 13.51
CA LEU A 108 -14.40 17.72 12.83
C LEU A 108 -13.19 16.80 13.14
N LEU A 109 -13.00 16.44 14.41
CA LEU A 109 -11.90 15.56 14.84
C LEU A 109 -12.05 14.15 14.25
N VAL A 110 -13.26 13.60 14.25
CA VAL A 110 -13.56 12.29 13.65
C VAL A 110 -13.34 12.32 12.14
N ALA A 111 -13.78 13.38 11.46
CA ALA A 111 -13.55 13.56 10.03
C ALA A 111 -12.06 13.67 9.72
N ALA A 112 -11.31 14.49 10.48
CA ALA A 112 -9.87 14.65 10.33
C ALA A 112 -9.12 13.32 10.54
N ALA A 113 -9.45 12.57 11.61
CA ALA A 113 -8.89 11.26 11.87
C ALA A 113 -9.21 10.25 10.76
N SER A 114 -10.45 10.27 10.25
CA SER A 114 -10.87 9.43 9.12
C SER A 114 -10.07 9.76 7.86
N VAL A 115 -9.91 11.04 7.51
CA VAL A 115 -9.10 11.48 6.37
C VAL A 115 -7.64 11.06 6.55
N ALA A 116 -7.07 11.24 7.74
CA ALA A 116 -5.69 10.87 8.05
C ALA A 116 -5.41 9.37 7.87
N VAL A 117 -6.43 8.52 8.09
CA VAL A 117 -6.35 7.07 7.88
C VAL A 117 -6.64 6.67 6.42
N VAL A 118 -7.67 7.25 5.81
CA VAL A 118 -8.14 6.88 4.47
C VAL A 118 -7.15 7.33 3.40
N VAL A 119 -6.55 8.51 3.54
CA VAL A 119 -5.63 9.06 2.52
C VAL A 119 -4.42 8.15 2.26
N PRO A 120 -3.69 7.65 3.29
CA PRO A 120 -2.63 6.66 3.07
C PRO A 120 -3.15 5.37 2.44
N ALA A 121 -4.32 4.88 2.87
CA ALA A 121 -4.91 3.64 2.35
C ALA A 121 -5.25 3.75 0.86
N VAL A 122 -5.81 4.86 0.41
CA VAL A 122 -6.14 5.07 -1.02
C VAL A 122 -4.89 5.29 -1.88
N ARG A 123 -3.78 5.77 -1.29
CA ARG A 123 -2.49 5.93 -1.99
C ARG A 123 -1.78 4.60 -2.24
N VAL A 124 -2.13 3.53 -1.54
CA VAL A 124 -1.60 2.21 -1.86
C VAL A 124 -2.22 1.73 -3.19
N PRO A 125 -1.41 1.31 -4.17
CA PRO A 125 -1.93 0.76 -5.41
C PRO A 125 -2.77 -0.50 -5.13
N TYR A 126 -3.97 -0.53 -5.71
CA TYR A 126 -4.91 -1.64 -5.62
C TYR A 126 -5.24 -2.13 -7.02
N CYS A 127 -5.25 -3.45 -7.22
CA CYS A 127 -5.61 -4.02 -8.50
C CYS A 127 -7.12 -4.30 -8.56
N GLY A 128 -7.83 -3.57 -9.42
CA GLY A 128 -9.28 -3.73 -9.60
C GLY A 128 -9.70 -5.10 -10.19
N ARG A 129 -8.76 -5.84 -10.81
CA ARG A 129 -9.05 -7.15 -11.41
C ARG A 129 -8.98 -8.29 -10.37
N CYS A 130 -7.86 -8.45 -9.69
CA CYS A 130 -7.68 -9.49 -8.65
C CYS A 130 -8.27 -9.12 -7.29
N GLY A 131 -8.68 -7.86 -7.09
CA GLY A 131 -9.13 -7.37 -5.79
C GLY A 131 -8.04 -7.40 -4.71
N SER A 132 -6.76 -7.36 -5.11
CA SER A 132 -5.63 -7.46 -4.18
C SER A 132 -4.74 -6.23 -4.22
N TRP A 133 -4.18 -5.90 -3.05
CA TRP A 133 -3.14 -4.89 -2.91
C TRP A 133 -1.86 -5.36 -3.57
N PHE A 134 -1.14 -4.43 -4.19
CA PHE A 134 0.19 -4.71 -4.70
C PHE A 134 1.13 -4.98 -3.53
N ARG A 135 2.03 -5.95 -3.72
CA ARG A 135 3.12 -6.21 -2.79
C ARG A 135 4.44 -5.84 -3.44
N THR A 136 5.38 -5.38 -2.63
CA THR A 136 6.78 -5.26 -3.07
C THR A 136 7.34 -6.65 -3.27
N ILE A 137 7.90 -6.90 -4.45
CA ILE A 137 8.54 -8.17 -4.81
C ILE A 137 10.06 -8.08 -4.77
N ARG A 138 10.61 -6.90 -5.04
CA ARG A 138 12.04 -6.60 -4.99
C ARG A 138 12.24 -5.13 -4.59
N ASN A 139 13.27 -4.86 -3.81
CA ASN A 139 13.72 -3.52 -3.51
C ASN A 139 15.23 -3.56 -3.24
N GLY A 140 15.91 -2.44 -3.48
CA GLY A 140 17.34 -2.38 -3.22
C GLY A 140 17.91 -1.01 -3.52
N LYS A 141 19.15 -0.80 -3.06
CA LYS A 141 19.99 0.28 -3.56
C LYS A 141 20.51 -0.14 -4.92
N ILE A 142 20.76 0.83 -5.79
CA ILE A 142 21.41 0.62 -7.08
C ILE A 142 22.57 1.60 -7.20
N ASP A 143 23.49 1.32 -8.12
CA ASP A 143 24.52 2.27 -8.48
C ASP A 143 23.96 3.34 -9.44
N LEU A 144 24.71 4.44 -9.62
CA LEU A 144 24.31 5.52 -10.52
C LEU A 144 24.19 5.08 -11.99
N PRO A 145 25.12 4.27 -12.54
CA PRO A 145 24.98 3.73 -13.90
C PRO A 145 23.70 2.94 -14.10
N THR A 146 23.35 2.02 -13.18
CA THR A 146 22.14 1.23 -13.33
C THR A 146 20.88 2.07 -13.12
N SER A 147 20.92 3.04 -12.21
CA SER A 147 19.84 4.02 -12.08
C SER A 147 19.61 4.82 -13.36
N ARG A 148 20.67 5.18 -14.09
CA ARG A 148 20.54 5.89 -15.38
C ARG A 148 19.93 4.99 -16.44
N ARG A 149 20.44 3.77 -16.58
CA ARG A 149 19.90 2.77 -17.52
C ARG A 149 18.42 2.47 -17.26
N LEU A 150 18.03 2.36 -15.98
CA LEU A 150 16.62 2.19 -15.61
C LEU A 150 15.77 3.45 -15.90
N ALA A 151 16.30 4.64 -15.66
CA ALA A 151 15.58 5.88 -15.95
C ALA A 151 15.36 6.06 -17.47
N GLU A 152 16.38 5.80 -18.29
CA GLU A 152 16.29 5.81 -19.75
C GLU A 152 15.29 4.77 -20.28
N LEU A 153 15.36 3.53 -19.77
CA LEU A 153 14.44 2.46 -20.15
C LEU A 153 12.97 2.80 -19.84
N LEU A 154 12.74 3.52 -18.74
CA LEU A 154 11.40 3.87 -18.26
C LEU A 154 10.91 5.22 -18.77
N ASP A 155 11.71 5.92 -19.57
CA ASP A 155 11.44 7.28 -20.05
C ASP A 155 11.12 8.26 -18.89
N VAL A 156 12.00 8.27 -17.88
CA VAL A 156 11.85 9.07 -16.67
C VAL A 156 12.99 10.07 -16.54
N ASP A 157 12.65 11.33 -16.33
CA ASP A 157 13.63 12.36 -15.99
C ASP A 157 14.33 12.06 -14.67
N ARG A 158 15.65 11.92 -14.74
CA ARG A 158 16.52 11.72 -13.58
C ARG A 158 17.22 13.03 -13.25
N PRO A 159 17.21 13.48 -11.97
CA PRO A 159 17.98 14.65 -11.59
C PRO A 159 19.49 14.41 -11.73
N ASP A 160 20.21 15.40 -12.27
CA ASP A 160 21.65 15.31 -12.57
C ASP A 160 22.51 14.95 -11.35
N ARG A 161 22.09 15.43 -10.18
CA ARG A 161 22.78 15.26 -8.89
C ARG A 161 22.03 14.32 -7.93
N ALA A 162 21.47 13.24 -8.48
CA ALA A 162 20.86 12.15 -7.71
C ALA A 162 21.89 11.50 -6.78
N ARG A 163 21.53 11.28 -5.51
CA ARG A 163 22.28 10.49 -4.53
C ARG A 163 21.47 9.28 -4.11
N SER A 164 22.16 8.21 -3.69
CA SER A 164 21.54 7.03 -3.07
C SER A 164 20.34 6.48 -3.88
N PRO A 165 20.49 6.22 -5.20
CA PRO A 165 19.37 5.76 -6.00
C PRO A 165 18.89 4.40 -5.49
N ARG A 166 17.57 4.24 -5.42
CA ARG A 166 16.91 3.00 -5.00
C ARG A 166 15.80 2.66 -5.98
N TYR A 167 15.55 1.37 -6.11
CA TYR A 167 14.43 0.86 -6.88
C TYR A 167 13.47 0.07 -5.99
N ARG A 168 12.21 0.01 -6.41
CA ARG A 168 11.18 -0.83 -5.80
C ARG A 168 10.27 -1.39 -6.88
N LEU A 169 10.22 -2.71 -7.00
CA LEU A 169 9.27 -3.40 -7.87
C LEU A 169 8.08 -3.88 -7.05
N SER A 170 6.88 -3.61 -7.53
CA SER A 170 5.62 -4.07 -6.91
C SER A 170 4.71 -4.76 -7.92
N ALA A 171 4.09 -5.88 -7.53
CA ALA A 171 3.18 -6.64 -8.41
C ALA A 171 1.84 -6.97 -7.70
N CYS A 172 0.75 -7.14 -8.48
CA CYS A 172 -0.52 -7.68 -7.92
C CYS A 172 -0.23 -9.08 -7.38
N ARG A 173 -0.81 -9.40 -6.22
CA ARG A 173 -0.61 -10.71 -5.59
C ARG A 173 -1.14 -11.87 -6.44
N GLY A 174 -2.19 -11.63 -7.22
CA GLY A 174 -2.76 -12.57 -8.18
C GLY A 174 -2.14 -12.49 -9.59
N ASP A 175 -1.00 -11.81 -9.78
CA ASP A 175 -0.25 -11.73 -11.05
C ASP A 175 -1.07 -11.27 -12.28
N CYS A 176 -2.23 -10.64 -12.07
CA CYS A 176 -3.17 -10.30 -13.15
C CYS A 176 -3.05 -8.85 -13.65
N GLY A 177 -2.17 -8.05 -13.03
CA GLY A 177 -2.00 -6.62 -13.29
C GLY A 177 -0.55 -6.26 -13.64
N PRO A 178 -0.32 -5.06 -14.19
CA PRO A 178 1.02 -4.60 -14.56
C PRO A 178 1.95 -4.54 -13.35
N THR A 179 3.25 -4.74 -13.54
CA THR A 179 4.23 -4.52 -12.45
C THR A 179 4.52 -3.03 -12.35
N ARG A 180 4.62 -2.47 -11.14
CA ARG A 180 5.01 -1.09 -10.93
C ARG A 180 6.49 -1.03 -10.58
N CYS A 181 7.26 -0.22 -11.29
CA CYS A 181 8.60 0.18 -10.88
C CYS A 181 8.54 1.57 -10.24
N GLU A 182 9.14 1.70 -9.06
CA GLU A 182 9.42 3.00 -8.45
C GLU A 182 10.94 3.20 -8.41
N LEU A 183 11.39 4.35 -8.90
CA LEU A 183 12.78 4.81 -8.77
C LEU A 183 12.77 6.00 -7.82
N SER A 184 13.63 5.97 -6.81
CA SER A 184 13.77 7.06 -5.85
C SER A 184 15.21 7.50 -5.70
N TRP A 185 15.42 8.80 -5.55
CA TRP A 185 16.75 9.38 -5.40
C TRP A 185 16.71 10.51 -4.37
N GLU A 186 17.79 10.66 -3.60
CA GLU A 186 17.96 11.79 -2.69
C GLU A 186 18.51 13.00 -3.45
N ARG A 187 17.91 14.18 -3.26
CA ARG A 187 18.42 15.44 -3.83
C ARG A 187 19.60 15.96 -3.02
N SER A 188 20.48 16.72 -3.66
CA SER A 188 21.63 17.34 -3.00
C SER A 188 21.25 18.36 -1.90
N GLY A 189 20.04 18.96 -1.97
CA GLY A 189 19.53 19.89 -0.96
C GLY A 189 18.65 19.25 0.12
N GLY A 190 18.62 17.91 0.21
CA GLY A 190 17.66 17.17 1.01
C GLY A 190 16.33 16.95 0.27
N GLY A 191 15.58 15.96 0.73
CA GLY A 191 14.36 15.49 0.07
C GLY A 191 14.60 14.31 -0.86
N VAL A 192 13.49 13.65 -1.21
CA VAL A 192 13.47 12.45 -2.05
C VAL A 192 12.60 12.71 -3.26
N ASP A 193 13.18 12.57 -4.44
CA ASP A 193 12.44 12.49 -5.69
C ASP A 193 12.03 11.04 -5.96
N LEU A 194 10.85 10.88 -6.53
CA LEU A 194 10.25 9.57 -6.75
C LEU A 194 9.52 9.55 -8.10
N ALA A 195 9.99 8.70 -9.01
CA ALA A 195 9.29 8.37 -10.23
C ALA A 195 8.59 7.03 -10.10
N ARG A 196 7.39 6.91 -10.67
CA ARG A 196 6.59 5.69 -10.66
C ARG A 196 6.10 5.38 -12.06
N VAL A 197 6.42 4.19 -12.56
CA VAL A 197 6.03 3.75 -13.90
C VAL A 197 5.36 2.38 -13.81
N TRP A 198 4.25 2.22 -14.53
CA TRP A 198 3.60 0.92 -14.71
C TRP A 198 4.24 0.24 -15.92
N LEU A 199 4.83 -0.93 -15.69
CA LEU A 199 5.55 -1.72 -16.67
C LEU A 199 4.59 -2.60 -17.46
N ASP A 200 4.75 -2.59 -18.78
CA ASP A 200 4.21 -3.65 -19.64
C ASP A 200 5.02 -4.96 -19.52
N GLY A 201 4.63 -5.98 -20.30
CA GLY A 201 5.29 -7.28 -20.27
C GLY A 201 6.75 -7.25 -20.75
N LYS A 202 7.09 -6.39 -21.71
CA LYS A 202 8.44 -6.25 -22.27
C LYS A 202 9.33 -5.49 -21.30
N GLN A 203 8.88 -4.31 -20.86
CA GLN A 203 9.58 -3.48 -19.87
C GLN A 203 9.82 -4.25 -18.57
N ARG A 204 8.86 -5.06 -18.13
CA ARG A 204 9.02 -5.91 -16.93
C ARG A 204 10.20 -6.88 -17.07
N SER A 205 10.35 -7.52 -18.22
CA SER A 205 11.44 -8.47 -18.48
C SER A 205 12.79 -7.74 -18.56
N GLU A 206 12.84 -6.59 -19.22
CA GLU A 206 14.06 -5.78 -19.35
C GLU A 206 14.52 -5.22 -18.00
N VAL A 207 13.59 -4.69 -17.19
CA VAL A 207 13.89 -4.24 -15.82
C VAL A 207 14.35 -5.40 -14.94
N ALA A 208 13.71 -6.57 -15.04
CA ALA A 208 14.10 -7.75 -14.28
C ALA A 208 15.54 -8.17 -14.63
N ALA A 209 15.90 -8.21 -15.91
CA ALA A 209 17.25 -8.53 -16.36
C ALA A 209 18.31 -7.56 -15.82
N ILE A 210 18.04 -6.25 -15.86
CA ILE A 210 18.95 -5.24 -15.30
C ILE A 210 19.15 -5.44 -13.79
N VAL A 211 18.07 -5.74 -13.07
CA VAL A 211 18.11 -5.97 -11.61
C VAL A 211 18.82 -7.28 -11.27
N ASP A 212 18.64 -8.33 -12.08
CA ASP A 212 19.32 -9.61 -11.87
C ASP A 212 20.83 -9.47 -12.09
N GLU A 213 21.27 -8.67 -13.08
CA GLU A 213 22.68 -8.34 -13.33
C GLU A 213 23.34 -7.67 -12.10
N LEU A 214 22.61 -6.79 -11.41
CA LEU A 214 23.09 -6.14 -10.19
C LEU A 214 23.34 -7.13 -9.05
N ASN A 215 22.40 -8.05 -8.82
CA ASN A 215 22.51 -9.03 -7.73
C ASN A 215 23.73 -9.94 -7.93
N VAL A 216 24.06 -10.29 -9.18
CA VAL A 216 25.25 -11.06 -9.51
C VAL A 216 26.53 -10.29 -9.15
N LYS A 217 26.62 -9.01 -9.56
CA LYS A 217 27.77 -8.15 -9.24
C LYS A 217 27.96 -7.94 -7.74
N GLU A 218 26.87 -7.77 -6.99
CA GLU A 218 26.92 -7.65 -5.53
C GLU A 218 27.43 -8.95 -4.88
N CYS A 219 26.98 -10.11 -5.36
CA CYS A 219 27.42 -11.41 -4.87
C CYS A 219 28.91 -11.65 -5.17
N GLU A 220 29.38 -11.33 -6.37
CA GLU A 220 30.81 -11.42 -6.74
C GLU A 220 31.68 -10.49 -5.89
N THR A 221 31.21 -9.27 -5.64
CA THR A 221 31.93 -8.30 -4.80
C THR A 221 32.00 -8.75 -3.34
N ALA A 222 30.92 -9.33 -2.81
CA ALA A 222 30.88 -9.89 -1.46
C ALA A 222 31.85 -11.07 -1.32
N LYS A 223 31.80 -12.02 -2.26
CA LYS A 223 32.70 -13.18 -2.27
C LYS A 223 34.17 -12.77 -2.32
N ARG A 224 34.51 -11.83 -3.21
CA ARG A 224 35.89 -11.31 -3.32
C ARG A 224 36.37 -10.68 -2.02
N LYS A 225 35.47 -10.02 -1.27
CA LYS A 225 35.81 -9.43 0.02
C LYS A 225 36.11 -10.51 1.07
N GLU A 226 35.30 -11.57 1.13
CA GLU A 226 35.53 -12.73 2.01
C GLU A 226 36.86 -13.42 1.69
N ASP A 227 37.16 -13.62 0.40
CA ASP A 227 38.43 -14.22 -0.04
C ASP A 227 39.65 -13.36 0.36
N CYS A 228 39.53 -12.03 0.28
CA CYS A 228 40.58 -11.11 0.73
C CYS A 228 40.76 -11.10 2.25
N GLU A 229 39.67 -11.16 3.03
CA GLU A 229 39.73 -11.22 4.50
C GLU A 229 40.36 -12.55 4.95
N ALA A 230 40.00 -13.67 4.32
CA ALA A 230 40.58 -14.98 4.59
C ALA A 230 42.08 -15.08 4.26
N ALA A 231 42.56 -14.36 3.25
CA ALA A 231 43.99 -14.33 2.89
C ALA A 231 44.84 -13.46 3.83
N SER A 232 44.21 -12.64 4.69
CA SER A 232 44.90 -11.68 5.56
C SER A 232 45.00 -12.11 7.03
N GLY A 233 44.38 -13.24 7.40
CA GLY A 233 44.42 -13.83 8.74
C GLY A 233 45.29 -15.07 8.80
#